data_AF-A0A1F9LHV6-F1
#
_entry.id   AF-A0A1F9LHV6-F1
#
_cell.length_a   1.000
_cell.length_b   1.000
_cell.length_c   1.000
_cell.angle_alpha   90.00
_cell.angle_beta   90.00
_cell.angle_gamma   90.00
#
_symmetry.space_group_name_H-M   'P 1'
#
loop_
_entity.id
_entity.type
_entity.pdbx_description
1 polymer ?
#
loop_
_entity_poly.entity_id
_entity_poly.type
_entity_poly.pdbx_seq_one_letter_code
_entity_poly.pdbx_strand_id
1 'polypeptide(L)'
;MSAKGRSFGSMLRSHRGRLLASGLGVLLLALLGWLFGAPPTQTSSQGTLCREKHGIVRDRCLADLAISADRVELCRSIRDLQQRDHCFLSLSNQNLRKREQQDPCAEISSPVLGYLCMRVQIRPHMHRFLTYRQHYTPSVALPDQPGCGRYGTTAEVSVCRYLELAKHAGPVLLEELQRCRTEFPEPQASECAYYLVVASLLTRGDRGGAPAYLQNLERGCADIFDPSFRSECYYNLADELALEAPAEHLAELAALCRRSDEIENYHCVDHVARLLPNTEMVLELCRILGAKVLDSNCYGVLGEQFILLRTWPTARALATCASLEGTDQAEACQRGVARGSGYLSPPTGRKVAAEGDAIPPWWRDEQRSGMVLAMADRLFLDGVRPETISQCEAFEEPERPLCYRAFFQSILFPFVHHLPEGRALCEELPAYREDCLETLLGYVRELQGRRPEVLRASCGYFPQPHRSRCENTSSP
;
A
#
# COMPACT_ATOMS: atom_id res chain seq x y z
N MET A 1 -36.26 -3.51 -17.16
CA MET A 1 -35.82 -2.67 -16.03
C MET A 1 -34.31 -2.52 -16.15
N SER A 2 -33.83 -1.33 -16.52
CA SER A 2 -32.43 -1.09 -16.88
C SER A 2 -31.64 -0.70 -15.63
N ALA A 3 -30.78 -1.58 -15.14
CA ALA A 3 -29.88 -1.29 -14.02
C ALA A 3 -28.72 -0.41 -14.54
N LYS A 4 -28.63 0.82 -14.03
CA LYS A 4 -27.47 1.69 -14.26
C LYS A 4 -26.30 1.17 -13.41
N GLY A 5 -25.28 0.62 -14.06
CA GLY A 5 -23.99 0.38 -13.42
C GLY A 5 -23.44 1.69 -12.88
N ARG A 6 -23.26 1.77 -11.55
CA ARG A 6 -22.58 2.91 -10.92
C ARG A 6 -21.08 2.73 -11.16
N SER A 7 -20.48 3.64 -11.92
CA SER A 7 -19.01 3.66 -12.06
C SER A 7 -18.39 4.07 -10.73
N PHE A 8 -17.38 3.32 -10.28
CA PHE A 8 -16.60 3.52 -9.05
C PHE A 8 -16.00 4.94 -8.92
N GLY A 9 -15.85 5.69 -10.02
CA GLY A 9 -15.25 7.02 -10.05
C GLY A 9 -16.02 8.18 -9.38
N SER A 10 -17.21 7.96 -8.81
CA SER A 10 -18.00 9.05 -8.20
C SER A 10 -17.69 9.36 -6.72
N MET A 11 -16.91 8.52 -6.04
CA MET A 11 -16.70 8.64 -4.59
C MET A 11 -15.60 9.64 -4.18
N LEU A 12 -14.77 10.14 -5.11
CA LEU A 12 -13.61 11.02 -4.82
C LEU A 12 -13.79 12.50 -5.23
N ARG A 13 -15.00 12.95 -5.56
CA ARG A 13 -15.24 14.36 -5.97
C ARG A 13 -16.24 15.07 -5.06
N SER A 14 -15.78 15.55 -3.90
CA SER A 14 -16.44 16.66 -3.22
C SER A 14 -15.48 17.36 -2.25
N HIS A 15 -14.68 18.29 -2.76
CA HIS A 15 -14.27 19.54 -2.08
C HIS A 15 -13.44 20.39 -3.04
N ARG A 16 -14.10 21.23 -3.86
CA ARG A 16 -13.47 22.38 -4.53
C ARG A 16 -14.36 23.60 -4.35
N GLY A 17 -14.11 24.34 -3.27
CA GLY A 17 -14.68 25.66 -3.01
C GLY A 17 -13.62 26.74 -3.21
N ARG A 18 -13.82 27.55 -4.25
CA ARG A 18 -13.47 28.99 -4.42
C ARG A 18 -12.14 29.50 -3.84
N LEU A 19 -11.20 29.82 -4.74
CA LEU A 19 -10.25 30.93 -4.56
C LEU A 19 -10.26 31.79 -5.84
N LEU A 20 -10.81 33.00 -5.71
CA LEU A 20 -10.64 34.11 -6.66
C LEU A 20 -9.76 35.15 -5.96
N ALA A 21 -8.73 35.61 -6.69
CA ALA A 21 -8.04 36.91 -6.60
C ALA A 21 -6.51 36.79 -6.49
N SER A 22 -5.81 37.06 -7.60
CA SER A 22 -4.55 37.85 -7.68
C SER A 22 -3.98 37.81 -9.12
N GLY A 23 -4.68 38.46 -10.05
CA GLY A 23 -4.36 38.48 -11.48
C GLY A 23 -3.31 39.50 -11.95
N LEU A 24 -2.35 39.93 -11.12
CA LEU A 24 -1.33 40.91 -11.55
C LEU A 24 0.13 40.48 -11.34
N GLY A 25 0.42 39.42 -10.58
CA GLY A 25 1.80 38.94 -10.37
C GLY A 25 2.34 37.99 -11.45
N VAL A 26 1.44 37.31 -12.19
CA VAL A 26 1.83 36.24 -13.14
C VAL A 26 2.41 36.80 -14.45
N LEU A 27 2.05 38.02 -14.84
CA LEU A 27 2.53 38.61 -16.09
C LEU A 27 4.02 39.04 -16.04
N LEU A 28 4.54 39.38 -14.85
CA LEU A 28 5.93 39.83 -14.71
C LEU A 28 6.93 38.66 -14.70
N LEU A 29 6.53 37.50 -14.18
CA LEU A 29 7.35 36.28 -14.17
C LEU A 29 7.44 35.61 -15.56
N ALA A 30 6.37 35.71 -16.36
CA ALA A 30 6.37 35.19 -17.73
C ALA A 30 7.33 35.95 -18.66
N LEU A 31 7.53 37.26 -18.43
CA LEU A 31 8.46 38.08 -19.20
C LEU A 31 9.93 37.85 -18.81
N LEU A 32 10.22 37.54 -17.54
CA LEU A 32 11.59 37.23 -17.10
C LEU A 32 12.04 35.84 -17.54
N GLY A 33 11.13 34.86 -17.65
CA GLY A 33 11.45 33.53 -18.19
C GLY A 33 11.83 33.52 -19.68
N TRP A 34 11.51 34.59 -20.42
CA TRP A 34 11.87 34.73 -21.83
C TRP A 34 13.30 35.27 -22.04
N LEU A 35 13.85 35.99 -21.05
CA LEU A 35 15.19 36.60 -21.14
C LEU A 35 16.31 35.65 -20.70
N PHE A 36 15.99 34.64 -19.90
CA PHE A 36 16.93 33.59 -19.50
C PHE A 36 16.49 32.28 -20.16
N GLY A 37 16.97 32.06 -21.39
CA GLY A 37 16.59 30.92 -22.21
C GLY A 37 16.54 29.63 -21.39
N ALA A 38 15.36 29.00 -21.35
CA ALA A 38 15.16 27.73 -20.68
C ALA A 38 16.24 26.74 -21.19
N PRO A 39 16.93 26.00 -20.30
CA PRO A 39 17.92 25.03 -20.73
C PRO A 39 17.30 24.09 -21.77
N PRO A 40 18.02 23.75 -22.86
CA PRO A 40 17.48 22.91 -23.90
C PRO A 40 16.95 21.64 -23.28
N THR A 41 15.63 21.43 -23.39
CA THR A 41 14.95 20.26 -22.86
C THR A 41 15.57 19.02 -23.51
N GLN A 42 16.36 18.25 -22.75
CA GLN A 42 16.98 16.99 -23.16
C GLN A 42 15.96 15.91 -23.60
N THR A 43 14.66 16.20 -23.54
CA THR A 43 13.56 15.31 -23.93
C THR A 43 13.54 14.96 -25.42
N SER A 44 14.23 15.72 -26.28
CA SER A 44 14.18 15.50 -27.73
C SER A 44 15.02 14.30 -28.20
N SER A 45 16.13 13.95 -27.53
CA SER A 45 17.07 12.93 -28.05
C SER A 45 16.73 11.50 -27.62
N GLN A 46 16.08 11.30 -26.47
CA GLN A 46 15.67 9.97 -26.02
C GLN A 46 14.42 9.47 -26.73
N GLY A 47 13.48 10.37 -27.07
CA GLY A 47 12.29 10.02 -27.85
C GLY A 47 12.62 9.48 -29.25
N THR A 48 13.75 9.87 -29.84
CA THR A 48 14.23 9.33 -31.13
C THR A 48 14.69 7.87 -31.03
N LEU A 49 15.21 7.42 -29.88
CA LEU A 49 15.73 6.06 -29.72
C LEU A 49 14.65 4.98 -29.90
N CYS A 50 13.43 5.24 -29.44
CA CYS A 50 12.33 4.28 -29.59
C CYS A 50 11.61 4.39 -30.94
N ARG A 51 11.83 5.46 -31.73
CA ARG A 51 11.14 5.66 -33.03
C ARG A 51 11.56 4.67 -34.11
N GLU A 52 12.82 4.24 -34.09
CA GLU A 52 13.38 3.29 -35.06
C GLU A 52 12.97 1.84 -34.79
N LYS A 53 12.39 1.57 -33.61
CA LYS A 53 11.87 0.25 -33.24
C LYS A 53 10.43 0.10 -33.74
N HIS A 54 9.97 -1.14 -33.88
CA HIS A 54 8.61 -1.45 -34.32
C HIS A 54 7.91 -2.46 -33.40
N GLY A 55 6.56 -2.48 -33.46
CA GLY A 55 5.73 -3.42 -32.72
C GLY A 55 5.99 -3.41 -31.21
N ILE A 56 5.97 -4.59 -30.59
CA ILE A 56 6.14 -4.76 -29.15
C ILE A 56 7.50 -4.25 -28.64
N VAL A 57 8.54 -4.31 -29.47
CA VAL A 57 9.89 -3.84 -29.10
C VAL A 57 9.92 -2.31 -28.94
N ARG A 58 9.18 -1.58 -29.78
CA ARG A 58 9.00 -0.12 -29.63
C ARG A 58 8.21 0.20 -28.37
N ASP A 59 7.11 -0.51 -28.16
CA ASP A 59 6.20 -0.29 -27.06
C ASP A 59 6.88 -0.55 -25.70
N ARG A 60 7.72 -1.58 -25.62
CA ARG A 60 8.60 -1.82 -24.46
C ARG A 60 9.63 -0.70 -24.27
N CYS A 61 10.32 -0.27 -25.33
CA CYS A 61 11.26 0.86 -25.25
C CYS A 61 10.58 2.12 -24.71
N LEU A 62 9.36 2.42 -25.16
CA LEU A 62 8.57 3.55 -24.66
C LEU A 62 8.19 3.37 -23.19
N ALA A 63 7.85 2.15 -22.76
CA ALA A 63 7.56 1.86 -21.35
C ALA A 63 8.79 2.06 -20.46
N ASP A 64 9.94 1.51 -20.84
CA ASP A 64 11.20 1.66 -20.11
C ASP A 64 11.62 3.14 -20.02
N LEU A 65 11.45 3.89 -21.11
CA LEU A 65 11.71 5.33 -21.14
C LEU A 65 10.72 6.11 -20.26
N ALA A 66 9.43 5.75 -20.30
CA ALA A 66 8.41 6.36 -19.45
C ALA A 66 8.72 6.17 -17.97
N ILE A 67 9.06 4.94 -17.57
CA ILE A 67 9.36 4.54 -16.19
C ILE A 67 10.67 5.18 -15.71
N SER A 68 11.71 5.20 -16.54
CA SER A 68 13.00 5.80 -16.14
C SER A 68 12.96 7.33 -16.08
N ALA A 69 12.14 7.96 -16.92
CA ALA A 69 12.01 9.42 -16.96
C ALA A 69 10.83 9.96 -16.13
N ASP A 70 10.00 9.09 -15.53
CA ASP A 70 8.76 9.43 -14.84
C ASP A 70 7.79 10.26 -15.71
N ARG A 71 7.49 9.76 -16.92
CA ARG A 71 6.72 10.46 -17.97
C ARG A 71 5.48 9.69 -18.41
N VAL A 72 4.35 9.98 -17.78
CA VAL A 72 3.05 9.31 -18.02
C VAL A 72 2.55 9.43 -19.46
N GLU A 73 2.87 10.53 -20.16
CA GLU A 73 2.47 10.76 -21.53
C GLU A 73 3.13 9.81 -22.54
N LEU A 74 4.29 9.23 -22.18
CA LEU A 74 4.94 8.23 -23.01
C LEU A 74 4.18 6.90 -22.98
N CYS A 75 3.59 6.53 -21.84
CA CYS A 75 2.73 5.33 -21.75
C CYS A 75 1.54 5.43 -22.73
N ARG A 76 0.93 6.61 -22.90
CA ARG A 76 -0.18 6.81 -23.85
C ARG A 76 0.20 6.53 -25.30
N SER A 77 1.48 6.62 -25.65
CA SER A 77 2.00 6.40 -27.01
C SER A 77 2.28 4.92 -27.32
N ILE A 78 2.14 4.05 -26.32
CA ILE A 78 2.25 2.59 -26.43
C ILE A 78 0.98 2.05 -27.09
N ARG A 79 1.14 1.26 -28.16
CA ARG A 79 0.01 0.72 -28.92
C ARG A 79 -0.53 -0.57 -28.31
N ASP A 80 0.36 -1.43 -27.83
CA ASP A 80 0.00 -2.65 -27.16
C ASP A 80 -0.67 -2.36 -25.81
N LEU A 81 -1.93 -2.75 -25.66
CA LEU A 81 -2.74 -2.40 -24.49
C LEU A 81 -2.15 -2.97 -23.19
N GLN A 82 -1.62 -4.18 -23.21
CA GLN A 82 -1.07 -4.79 -22.02
C GLN A 82 0.25 -4.12 -21.61
N GLN A 83 1.15 -3.86 -22.56
CA GLN A 83 2.38 -3.13 -22.27
C GLN A 83 2.08 -1.71 -21.76
N ARG A 84 1.05 -1.07 -22.32
CA ARG A 84 0.57 0.25 -21.87
C ARG A 84 0.07 0.21 -20.43
N ASP A 85 -0.79 -0.75 -20.11
CA ASP A 85 -1.34 -0.93 -18.76
C ASP A 85 -0.23 -1.22 -17.75
N HIS A 86 0.77 -2.02 -18.13
CA HIS A 86 1.97 -2.24 -17.32
C HIS A 86 2.79 -0.97 -17.10
N CYS A 87 2.95 -0.14 -18.13
CA CYS A 87 3.62 1.15 -18.02
C CYS A 87 2.91 2.04 -16.99
N PHE A 88 1.58 2.15 -17.06
CA PHE A 88 0.80 2.92 -16.09
C PHE A 88 0.86 2.34 -14.68
N LEU A 89 0.76 1.03 -14.51
CA LEU A 89 0.89 0.38 -13.20
C LEU A 89 2.26 0.66 -12.59
N SER A 90 3.34 0.51 -13.36
CA SER A 90 4.70 0.79 -12.90
C SER A 90 4.90 2.26 -12.55
N LEU A 91 4.35 3.19 -13.34
CA LEU A 91 4.39 4.62 -13.02
C LEU A 91 3.52 4.97 -11.81
N SER A 92 2.37 4.33 -11.60
CA SER A 92 1.54 4.53 -10.41
C SER A 92 2.34 4.27 -9.13
N ASN A 93 3.13 3.19 -9.16
CA ASN A 93 3.98 2.79 -8.04
C ASN A 93 5.09 3.83 -7.75
N GLN A 94 5.63 4.47 -8.79
CA GLN A 94 6.61 5.55 -8.63
C GLN A 94 5.93 6.88 -8.24
N ASN A 95 4.74 7.15 -8.79
CA ASN A 95 3.96 8.37 -8.59
C ASN A 95 3.10 8.37 -7.33
N LEU A 96 3.11 7.31 -6.52
CA LEU A 96 2.81 7.44 -5.08
C LEU A 96 3.52 8.65 -4.48
N ARG A 97 4.68 9.02 -5.07
CA ARG A 97 5.50 10.13 -4.65
C ARG A 97 5.04 11.54 -5.07
N LYS A 98 4.02 11.66 -5.93
CA LYS A 98 3.60 12.93 -6.56
C LYS A 98 2.09 12.96 -6.84
N ARG A 99 1.27 13.04 -5.78
CA ARG A 99 -0.22 13.05 -5.85
C ARG A 99 -0.85 14.19 -6.66
N GLU A 100 -0.09 15.15 -7.17
CA GLU A 100 -0.62 16.28 -7.94
C GLU A 100 -0.82 15.97 -9.43
N GLN A 101 -0.28 14.86 -9.95
CA GLN A 101 -0.45 14.47 -11.34
C GLN A 101 -1.67 13.58 -11.56
N GLN A 102 -2.15 13.55 -12.80
CA GLN A 102 -3.27 12.73 -13.25
C GLN A 102 -3.10 11.26 -12.81
N ASP A 103 -4.14 10.69 -12.19
CA ASP A 103 -4.12 9.31 -11.70
C ASP A 103 -3.86 8.30 -12.86
N PRO A 104 -2.69 7.64 -12.88
CA PRO A 104 -2.35 6.70 -13.95
C PRO A 104 -3.21 5.43 -13.92
N CYS A 105 -3.81 5.07 -12.78
CA CYS A 105 -4.66 3.88 -12.69
C CYS A 105 -5.94 4.02 -13.51
N ALA A 106 -6.45 5.25 -13.67
CA ALA A 106 -7.63 5.53 -14.47
C ALA A 106 -7.42 5.32 -15.99
N GLU A 107 -6.17 5.25 -16.45
CA GLU A 107 -5.81 5.03 -17.86
C GLU A 107 -5.56 3.54 -18.19
N ILE A 108 -5.57 2.67 -17.17
CA ILE A 108 -5.39 1.23 -17.33
C ILE A 108 -6.67 0.61 -17.91
N SER A 109 -6.51 -0.13 -19.00
CA SER A 109 -7.63 -0.71 -19.77
C SER A 109 -8.12 -2.04 -19.18
N SER A 110 -7.22 -2.85 -18.62
CA SER A 110 -7.54 -4.09 -17.91
C SER A 110 -8.22 -3.79 -16.57
N PRO A 111 -9.47 -4.22 -16.34
CA PRO A 111 -10.16 -3.97 -15.06
C PRO A 111 -9.41 -4.53 -13.86
N VAL A 112 -8.80 -5.72 -14.02
CA VAL A 112 -8.00 -6.38 -12.98
C VAL A 112 -6.77 -5.55 -12.63
N LEU A 113 -5.99 -5.13 -13.62
CA LEU A 113 -4.80 -4.30 -13.37
C LEU A 113 -5.17 -2.92 -12.86
N GLY A 114 -6.27 -2.33 -13.34
CA GLY A 114 -6.76 -1.03 -12.87
C GLY A 114 -7.15 -1.09 -11.40
N TYR A 115 -7.88 -2.12 -10.99
CA TYR A 115 -8.21 -2.36 -9.59
C TYR A 115 -6.95 -2.57 -8.75
N LEU A 116 -6.04 -3.47 -9.17
CA LEU A 116 -4.79 -3.70 -8.45
C LEU A 116 -3.94 -2.43 -8.33
N CYS A 117 -3.90 -1.60 -9.37
CA CYS A 117 -3.25 -0.29 -9.36
C CYS A 117 -3.86 0.64 -8.30
N MET A 118 -5.20 0.77 -8.28
CA MET A 118 -5.91 1.57 -7.28
C MET A 118 -5.63 1.06 -5.86
N ARG A 119 -5.62 -0.26 -5.67
CA ARG A 119 -5.35 -0.89 -4.39
C ARG A 119 -3.93 -0.61 -3.91
N VAL A 120 -2.92 -0.67 -4.79
CA VAL A 120 -1.53 -0.31 -4.44
C VAL A 120 -1.40 1.16 -4.03
N GLN A 121 -2.18 2.06 -4.63
CA GLN A 121 -2.18 3.47 -4.20
C GLN A 121 -2.67 3.67 -2.76
N ILE A 122 -3.60 2.81 -2.32
CA ILE A 122 -4.17 2.84 -0.98
C ILE A 122 -3.33 1.99 -0.01
N ARG A 123 -2.72 0.92 -0.52
CA ARG A 123 -1.96 -0.09 0.24
C ARG A 123 -0.62 -0.34 -0.46
N PRO A 124 0.37 0.55 -0.29
CA PRO A 124 1.63 0.47 -1.02
C PRO A 124 2.40 -0.83 -0.85
N HIS A 125 2.24 -1.54 0.27
CA HIS A 125 2.86 -2.85 0.48
C HIS A 125 2.36 -3.89 -0.53
N MET A 126 1.15 -3.71 -1.08
CA MET A 126 0.59 -4.62 -2.09
C MET A 126 1.44 -4.71 -3.36
N HIS A 127 2.27 -3.70 -3.61
CA HIS A 127 3.26 -3.72 -4.67
C HIS A 127 4.04 -5.04 -4.71
N ARG A 128 4.38 -5.59 -3.54
CA ARG A 128 5.14 -6.84 -3.40
C ARG A 128 4.45 -8.05 -4.03
N PHE A 129 3.12 -8.05 -4.03
CA PHE A 129 2.31 -9.11 -4.64
C PHE A 129 2.16 -8.95 -6.16
N LEU A 130 2.44 -7.76 -6.70
CA LEU A 130 2.30 -7.48 -8.14
C LEU A 130 3.63 -7.44 -8.89
N THR A 131 4.73 -7.33 -8.12
CA THR A 131 6.08 -7.14 -8.66
C THR A 131 7.04 -8.24 -8.25
N TYR A 132 6.56 -9.47 -8.07
CA TYR A 132 7.44 -10.64 -7.99
C TYR A 132 8.41 -10.75 -9.22
N ARG A 133 8.15 -9.93 -10.25
CA ARG A 133 9.03 -9.38 -11.30
C ARG A 133 10.54 -9.33 -11.03
N GLN A 134 11.00 -9.05 -9.81
CA GLN A 134 12.43 -8.81 -9.55
C GLN A 134 13.19 -9.98 -8.90
N HIS A 135 12.49 -10.94 -8.29
CA HIS A 135 13.14 -11.94 -7.42
C HIS A 135 13.20 -13.35 -8.01
N TYR A 136 12.62 -13.57 -9.19
CA TYR A 136 12.63 -14.89 -9.82
C TYR A 136 13.01 -14.79 -11.29
N THR A 137 14.18 -15.31 -11.64
CA THR A 137 14.40 -15.92 -12.95
C THR A 137 13.71 -17.27 -12.93
N PRO A 138 12.53 -17.45 -13.53
CA PRO A 138 11.94 -18.78 -13.62
C PRO A 138 12.92 -19.69 -14.34
N SER A 139 13.31 -20.76 -13.66
CA SER A 139 14.10 -21.85 -14.22
C SER A 139 13.28 -22.75 -15.14
N VAL A 140 11.95 -22.59 -15.15
CA VAL A 140 11.02 -23.44 -15.88
C VAL A 140 10.37 -22.64 -17.01
N ALA A 141 10.50 -23.15 -18.23
CA ALA A 141 9.76 -22.64 -19.37
C ALA A 141 8.25 -22.79 -19.11
N LEU A 142 7.54 -21.66 -19.16
CA LEU A 142 6.09 -21.65 -19.02
C LEU A 142 5.45 -22.19 -20.31
N PRO A 143 4.33 -22.95 -20.22
CA PRO A 143 3.54 -23.35 -21.38
C PRO A 143 3.23 -22.15 -22.29
N ASP A 144 3.38 -22.32 -23.61
CA ASP A 144 3.14 -21.24 -24.57
C ASP A 144 1.64 -20.94 -24.66
N GLN A 145 1.26 -19.74 -24.23
CA GLN A 145 -0.10 -19.23 -24.37
C GLN A 145 -0.13 -18.25 -25.55
N PRO A 146 -1.08 -18.40 -26.50
CA PRO A 146 -1.11 -17.58 -27.70
C PRO A 146 -1.07 -16.08 -27.39
N GLY A 147 -0.06 -15.39 -27.91
CA GLY A 147 0.10 -13.95 -27.77
C GLY A 147 0.82 -13.47 -26.51
N CYS A 148 1.04 -14.32 -25.49
CA CYS A 148 1.82 -13.94 -24.31
C CYS A 148 3.33 -14.06 -24.52
N GLY A 149 3.79 -14.99 -25.38
CA GLY A 149 5.22 -15.19 -25.66
C GLY A 149 5.94 -14.01 -26.32
N ARG A 150 5.23 -12.96 -26.73
CA ARG A 150 5.80 -11.76 -27.36
C ARG A 150 6.34 -10.73 -26.36
N TYR A 151 6.02 -10.85 -25.07
CA TYR A 151 6.56 -9.96 -24.05
C TYR A 151 7.96 -10.38 -23.66
N GLY A 152 8.81 -9.40 -23.34
CA GLY A 152 10.24 -9.63 -23.31
C GLY A 152 10.83 -9.89 -21.92
N THR A 153 10.00 -9.99 -20.89
CA THR A 153 10.38 -10.48 -19.56
C THR A 153 9.45 -11.61 -19.14
N THR A 154 9.95 -12.59 -18.39
CA THR A 154 9.08 -13.69 -17.96
C THR A 154 7.95 -13.24 -17.04
N ALA A 155 8.14 -12.15 -16.31
CA ALA A 155 7.09 -11.61 -15.46
C ALA A 155 5.97 -10.94 -16.26
N GLU A 156 6.27 -10.22 -17.35
CA GLU A 156 5.22 -9.73 -18.27
C GLU A 156 4.47 -10.88 -18.94
N VAL A 157 5.18 -11.96 -19.29
CA VAL A 157 4.56 -13.19 -19.80
C VAL A 157 3.63 -13.80 -18.74
N SER A 158 4.07 -13.96 -17.49
CA SER A 158 3.24 -14.48 -16.40
C SER A 158 1.98 -13.64 -16.20
N VAL A 159 2.10 -12.31 -16.10
CA VAL A 159 0.94 -11.45 -15.90
C VAL A 159 0.00 -11.48 -17.11
N CYS A 160 0.53 -11.58 -18.35
CA CYS A 160 -0.33 -11.83 -19.53
C CYS A 160 -1.18 -13.07 -19.32
N ARG A 161 -0.54 -14.19 -18.95
CA ARG A 161 -1.23 -15.47 -18.76
C ARG A 161 -2.27 -15.40 -17.64
N TYR A 162 -1.92 -14.79 -16.51
CA TYR A 162 -2.86 -14.60 -15.39
C TYR A 162 -4.07 -13.78 -15.82
N LEU A 163 -3.87 -12.70 -16.58
CA LEU A 163 -4.96 -11.87 -17.07
C LEU A 163 -5.84 -12.61 -18.09
N GLU A 164 -5.27 -13.44 -18.95
CA GLU A 164 -6.06 -14.29 -19.86
C GLU A 164 -6.92 -15.30 -19.09
N LEU A 165 -6.39 -15.95 -18.06
CA LEU A 165 -7.18 -16.84 -17.20
C LEU A 165 -8.26 -16.06 -16.42
N ALA A 166 -7.89 -14.89 -15.89
CA ALA A 166 -8.76 -14.01 -15.11
C ALA A 166 -9.99 -13.50 -15.89
N LYS A 167 -9.89 -13.30 -17.21
CA LYS A 167 -11.03 -12.93 -18.07
C LYS A 167 -12.19 -13.90 -17.96
N HIS A 168 -11.91 -15.17 -17.66
CA HIS A 168 -12.89 -16.23 -17.58
C HIS A 168 -13.18 -16.72 -16.16
N ALA A 169 -12.43 -16.25 -15.15
CA ALA A 169 -12.51 -16.78 -13.79
C ALA A 169 -13.90 -16.63 -13.15
N GLY A 170 -14.65 -15.57 -13.46
CA GLY A 170 -15.91 -15.25 -12.77
C GLY A 170 -16.82 -16.45 -12.46
N PRO A 171 -17.39 -17.18 -13.45
CA PRO A 171 -18.30 -18.30 -13.21
C PRO A 171 -17.60 -19.64 -12.92
N VAL A 172 -16.31 -19.78 -13.27
CA VAL A 172 -15.55 -21.04 -13.21
C VAL A 172 -14.28 -20.91 -12.36
N LEU A 173 -14.33 -20.06 -11.33
CA LEU A 173 -13.15 -19.68 -10.53
C LEU A 173 -12.38 -20.90 -10.03
N LEU A 174 -13.09 -21.90 -9.49
CA LEU A 174 -12.45 -23.10 -8.94
C LEU A 174 -11.73 -23.94 -10.01
N GLU A 175 -12.25 -23.98 -11.23
CA GLU A 175 -11.60 -24.69 -12.35
C GLU A 175 -10.34 -23.96 -12.79
N GLU A 176 -10.40 -22.63 -12.92
CA GLU A 176 -9.25 -21.81 -13.29
C GLU A 176 -8.16 -21.78 -12.18
N LEU A 177 -8.55 -21.84 -10.91
CA LEU A 177 -7.62 -22.02 -9.80
C LEU A 177 -6.87 -23.35 -9.88
N GLN A 178 -7.57 -24.43 -10.26
CA GLN A 178 -6.92 -25.72 -10.49
C GLN A 178 -5.91 -25.63 -11.64
N ARG A 179 -6.21 -24.87 -12.70
CA ARG A 179 -5.28 -24.63 -13.80
C ARG A 179 -4.05 -23.84 -13.34
N CYS A 180 -4.21 -22.81 -12.51
CA CYS A 180 -3.06 -22.10 -11.90
C CYS A 180 -2.11 -23.08 -11.19
N ARG A 181 -2.65 -24.03 -10.43
CA ARG A 181 -1.85 -25.03 -9.70
C ARG A 181 -1.12 -26.02 -10.60
N THR A 182 -1.73 -26.41 -11.72
CA THR A 182 -1.14 -27.42 -12.62
C THR A 182 -0.20 -26.81 -13.66
N GLU A 183 -0.47 -25.58 -14.10
CA GLU A 183 0.29 -24.94 -15.18
C GLU A 183 1.47 -24.08 -14.70
N PHE A 184 1.55 -23.75 -13.41
CA PHE A 184 2.58 -22.88 -12.86
C PHE A 184 3.28 -23.50 -11.64
N PRO A 185 4.60 -23.32 -11.48
CA PRO A 185 5.28 -23.67 -10.24
C PRO A 185 4.96 -22.66 -9.12
N GLU A 186 5.26 -22.99 -7.87
CA GLU A 186 5.28 -21.98 -6.79
C GLU A 186 6.53 -21.09 -6.92
N PRO A 187 6.43 -19.77 -6.65
CA PRO A 187 5.27 -19.03 -6.13
C PRO A 187 4.27 -18.54 -7.20
N GLN A 188 4.52 -18.79 -8.49
CA GLN A 188 3.70 -18.29 -9.60
C GLN A 188 2.26 -18.81 -9.60
N ALA A 189 2.02 -20.03 -9.09
CA ALA A 189 0.68 -20.58 -8.92
C ALA A 189 -0.14 -19.77 -7.90
N SER A 190 0.47 -19.38 -6.78
CA SER A 190 -0.15 -18.52 -5.76
C SER A 190 -0.46 -17.11 -6.29
N GLU A 191 0.45 -16.50 -7.04
CA GLU A 191 0.21 -15.21 -7.69
C GLU A 191 -0.91 -15.31 -8.74
N CYS A 192 -0.90 -16.35 -9.57
CA CYS A 192 -1.97 -16.64 -10.53
C CYS A 192 -3.34 -16.71 -9.84
N ALA A 193 -3.44 -17.52 -8.78
CA ALA A 193 -4.68 -17.70 -8.01
C ALA A 193 -5.18 -16.38 -7.42
N TYR A 194 -4.28 -15.56 -6.88
CA TYR A 194 -4.62 -14.23 -6.39
C TYR A 194 -5.24 -13.33 -7.47
N TYR A 195 -4.68 -13.30 -8.68
CA TYR A 195 -5.25 -12.56 -9.82
C TYR A 195 -6.65 -13.05 -10.19
N LEU A 196 -6.90 -14.38 -10.16
CA LEU A 196 -8.23 -14.94 -10.47
C LEU A 196 -9.27 -14.56 -9.42
N VAL A 197 -8.90 -14.57 -8.14
CA VAL A 197 -9.80 -14.15 -7.06
C VAL A 197 -10.13 -12.66 -7.18
N VAL A 198 -9.13 -11.81 -7.46
CA VAL A 198 -9.34 -10.37 -7.70
C VAL A 198 -10.23 -10.12 -8.91
N ALA A 199 -10.03 -10.84 -10.01
CA ALA A 199 -10.88 -10.72 -11.18
C ALA A 199 -12.32 -11.14 -10.89
N SER A 200 -12.49 -12.19 -10.09
CA SER A 200 -13.80 -12.67 -9.68
C SER A 200 -14.49 -11.65 -8.77
N LEU A 201 -13.78 -11.10 -7.77
CA LEU A 201 -14.23 -9.98 -6.93
C LEU A 201 -14.83 -8.84 -7.76
N LEU A 202 -14.17 -8.41 -8.83
CA LEU A 202 -14.67 -7.33 -9.70
C LEU A 202 -15.99 -7.64 -10.40
N THR A 203 -16.30 -8.91 -10.63
CA THR A 203 -17.56 -9.35 -11.25
C THR A 203 -18.68 -9.65 -10.24
N ARG A 204 -18.41 -9.49 -8.94
CA ARG A 204 -19.34 -9.81 -7.85
C ARG A 204 -20.61 -8.95 -7.87
N GLY A 205 -20.45 -7.65 -8.10
CA GLY A 205 -21.56 -6.69 -8.11
C GLY A 205 -22.65 -7.02 -9.14
N ASP A 206 -22.26 -7.61 -10.28
CA ASP A 206 -23.18 -8.03 -11.34
C ASP A 206 -23.99 -9.28 -10.98
N ARG A 207 -23.58 -10.00 -9.92
CA ARG A 207 -24.12 -11.32 -9.53
C ARG A 207 -24.94 -11.29 -8.25
N GLY A 208 -25.23 -10.09 -7.72
CA GLY A 208 -26.14 -9.90 -6.60
C GLY A 208 -25.64 -10.45 -5.26
N GLY A 209 -24.31 -10.51 -5.04
CA GLY A 209 -23.73 -10.79 -3.73
C GLY A 209 -24.14 -12.15 -3.12
N ALA A 210 -24.53 -13.13 -3.94
CA ALA A 210 -25.03 -14.41 -3.43
C ALA A 210 -24.02 -15.08 -2.47
N PRO A 211 -24.44 -15.60 -1.30
CA PRO A 211 -23.54 -16.21 -0.32
C PRO A 211 -22.62 -17.31 -0.90
N ALA A 212 -23.12 -18.09 -1.86
CA ALA A 212 -22.34 -19.12 -2.56
C ALA A 212 -21.14 -18.54 -3.33
N TYR A 213 -21.26 -17.31 -3.84
CA TYR A 213 -20.17 -16.65 -4.55
C TYR A 213 -19.04 -16.23 -3.62
N LEU A 214 -19.38 -15.66 -2.45
CA LEU A 214 -18.41 -15.35 -1.40
C LEU A 214 -17.69 -16.62 -0.91
N GLN A 215 -18.42 -17.72 -0.71
CA GLN A 215 -17.80 -19.00 -0.34
C GLN A 215 -16.79 -19.51 -1.38
N ASN A 216 -17.07 -19.33 -2.68
CA ASN A 216 -16.11 -19.69 -3.73
C ASN A 216 -14.86 -18.80 -3.70
N LEU A 217 -15.02 -17.51 -3.45
CA LEU A 217 -13.89 -16.58 -3.29
C LEU A 217 -13.05 -16.94 -2.04
N GLU A 218 -13.70 -17.23 -0.91
CA GLU A 218 -13.03 -17.67 0.32
C GLU A 218 -12.25 -18.97 0.12
N ARG A 219 -12.83 -19.93 -0.60
CA ARG A 219 -12.14 -21.16 -0.98
C ARG A 219 -10.96 -20.86 -1.89
N GLY A 220 -11.14 -19.95 -2.84
CA GLY A 220 -10.05 -19.49 -3.71
C GLY A 220 -8.89 -18.88 -2.94
N CYS A 221 -9.15 -18.06 -1.92
CA CYS A 221 -8.10 -17.58 -1.03
C CYS A 221 -7.47 -18.71 -0.22
N ALA A 222 -8.27 -19.62 0.36
CA ALA A 222 -7.74 -20.77 1.13
C ALA A 222 -6.78 -21.62 0.31
N ASP A 223 -7.05 -21.70 -0.99
CA ASP A 223 -6.33 -22.49 -1.97
C ASP A 223 -4.96 -21.90 -2.40
N ILE A 224 -4.67 -20.65 -2.03
CA ILE A 224 -3.37 -20.01 -2.26
C ILE A 224 -2.34 -20.61 -1.28
N PHE A 225 -1.22 -21.09 -1.83
CA PHE A 225 -0.18 -21.76 -1.03
C PHE A 225 0.71 -20.77 -0.30
N ASP A 226 1.15 -19.71 -0.98
CA ASP A 226 2.00 -18.68 -0.39
C ASP A 226 1.24 -17.90 0.71
N PRO A 227 1.74 -17.89 1.95
CA PRO A 227 1.07 -17.25 3.08
C PRO A 227 0.77 -15.76 2.85
N SER A 228 1.69 -15.04 2.22
CA SER A 228 1.56 -13.60 2.04
C SER A 228 0.46 -13.28 1.03
N PHE A 229 0.44 -13.99 -0.11
CA PHE A 229 -0.67 -13.87 -1.08
C PHE A 229 -2.01 -14.29 -0.48
N ARG A 230 -2.02 -15.34 0.36
CA ARG A 230 -3.25 -15.84 0.99
C ARG A 230 -3.82 -14.85 2.00
N SER A 231 -2.98 -14.29 2.88
CA SER A 231 -3.40 -13.25 3.83
C SER A 231 -3.97 -12.05 3.09
N GLU A 232 -3.24 -11.55 2.08
CA GLU A 232 -3.67 -10.42 1.27
C GLU A 232 -4.98 -10.68 0.49
N CYS A 233 -5.22 -11.93 0.08
CA CYS A 233 -6.47 -12.33 -0.56
C CYS A 233 -7.68 -12.19 0.39
N TYR A 234 -7.57 -12.73 1.62
CA TYR A 234 -8.63 -12.57 2.62
C TYR A 234 -8.85 -11.11 3.01
N TYR A 235 -7.77 -10.34 3.08
CA TYR A 235 -7.83 -8.91 3.31
C TYR A 235 -8.65 -8.18 2.24
N ASN A 236 -8.35 -8.41 0.97
CA ASN A 236 -9.10 -7.81 -0.13
C ASN A 236 -10.57 -8.21 -0.11
N LEU A 237 -10.88 -9.47 0.23
CA LEU A 237 -12.26 -9.91 0.41
C LEU A 237 -12.96 -9.13 1.53
N ALA A 238 -12.28 -8.90 2.65
CA ALA A 238 -12.83 -8.16 3.78
C ALA A 238 -13.10 -6.69 3.40
N ASP A 239 -12.18 -6.05 2.69
CA ASP A 239 -12.37 -4.67 2.23
C ASP A 239 -13.57 -4.52 1.29
N GLU A 240 -13.70 -5.40 0.30
CA GLU A 240 -14.83 -5.36 -0.64
C GLU A 240 -16.16 -5.62 0.07
N LEU A 241 -16.18 -6.56 1.03
CA LEU A 241 -17.37 -6.85 1.81
C LEU A 241 -17.77 -5.68 2.73
N ALA A 242 -16.78 -4.93 3.25
CA ALA A 242 -17.01 -3.74 4.05
C ALA A 242 -17.62 -2.59 3.25
N LEU A 243 -17.29 -2.50 1.94
CA LEU A 243 -17.82 -1.48 1.04
C LEU A 243 -19.25 -1.78 0.55
N GLU A 244 -19.62 -3.05 0.36
CA GLU A 244 -20.90 -3.44 -0.27
C GLU A 244 -22.12 -3.32 0.66
N ALA A 245 -22.08 -3.94 1.84
CA ALA A 245 -23.24 -4.01 2.75
C ALA A 245 -22.81 -4.35 4.19
N PRO A 246 -22.07 -3.47 4.87
CA PRO A 246 -21.28 -3.83 6.04
C PRO A 246 -22.11 -4.33 7.24
N ALA A 247 -23.35 -3.86 7.42
CA ALA A 247 -24.17 -4.18 8.58
C ALA A 247 -24.48 -5.69 8.70
N GLU A 248 -24.82 -6.31 7.57
CA GLU A 248 -25.27 -7.71 7.50
C GLU A 248 -24.10 -8.70 7.50
N HIS A 249 -22.87 -8.19 7.36
CA HIS A 249 -21.68 -8.97 7.09
C HIS A 249 -20.59 -8.84 8.15
N LEU A 250 -20.86 -8.20 9.30
CA LEU A 250 -19.84 -7.95 10.32
C LEU A 250 -19.21 -9.24 10.87
N ALA A 251 -19.97 -10.32 10.97
CA ALA A 251 -19.47 -11.62 11.42
C ALA A 251 -18.52 -12.25 10.38
N GLU A 252 -18.90 -12.19 9.10
CA GLU A 252 -18.09 -12.64 7.97
C GLU A 252 -16.81 -11.79 7.84
N LEU A 253 -16.92 -10.46 7.99
CA LEU A 253 -15.78 -9.55 8.01
C LEU A 253 -14.79 -9.91 9.12
N ALA A 254 -15.29 -10.13 10.35
CA ALA A 254 -14.46 -10.55 11.46
C ALA A 254 -13.76 -11.90 11.17
N ALA A 255 -14.47 -12.84 10.56
CA ALA A 255 -13.91 -14.14 10.19
C ALA A 255 -12.81 -14.02 9.12
N LEU A 256 -13.01 -13.19 8.10
CA LEU A 256 -12.02 -12.92 7.06
C LEU A 256 -10.76 -12.27 7.66
N CYS A 257 -10.92 -11.27 8.53
CA CYS A 257 -9.78 -10.63 9.18
C CYS A 257 -9.01 -11.57 10.09
N ARG A 258 -9.68 -12.39 10.91
CA ARG A 258 -8.97 -13.40 11.72
C ARG A 258 -8.13 -14.34 10.87
N ARG A 259 -8.67 -14.83 9.76
CA ARG A 259 -7.92 -15.72 8.84
C ARG A 259 -6.71 -15.01 8.24
N SER A 260 -6.85 -13.74 7.83
CA SER A 260 -5.73 -12.94 7.34
C SER A 260 -4.64 -12.84 8.41
N ASP A 261 -5.00 -12.39 9.62
CA ASP A 261 -4.05 -12.09 10.69
C ASP A 261 -3.40 -13.35 11.30
N GLU A 262 -4.09 -14.50 11.32
CA GLU A 262 -3.54 -15.80 11.71
C GLU A 262 -2.43 -16.28 10.76
N ILE A 263 -2.43 -15.81 9.51
CA ILE A 263 -1.43 -16.17 8.50
C ILE A 263 -0.27 -15.17 8.55
N GLU A 264 -0.60 -13.89 8.35
CA GLU A 264 0.29 -12.74 8.42
C GLU A 264 -0.52 -11.53 8.85
N ASN A 265 -0.15 -10.92 9.98
CA ASN A 265 -0.84 -9.77 10.55
C ASN A 265 -0.52 -8.50 9.76
N TYR A 266 -1.33 -8.24 8.73
CA TYR A 266 -1.36 -6.97 8.01
C TYR A 266 -2.34 -5.97 8.64
N HIS A 267 -2.81 -6.24 9.86
CA HIS A 267 -3.79 -5.45 10.56
C HIS A 267 -5.10 -5.31 9.74
N CYS A 268 -5.71 -6.45 9.36
CA CYS A 268 -6.95 -6.44 8.58
C CYS A 268 -8.03 -5.56 9.18
N VAL A 269 -8.20 -5.69 10.50
CA VAL A 269 -9.22 -4.98 11.25
C VAL A 269 -9.06 -3.46 11.13
N ASP A 270 -7.82 -2.96 11.08
CA ASP A 270 -7.55 -1.52 11.07
C ASP A 270 -8.05 -0.86 9.77
N HIS A 271 -7.88 -1.53 8.64
CA HIS A 271 -8.38 -1.02 7.36
C HIS A 271 -9.87 -1.25 7.21
N VAL A 272 -10.37 -2.46 7.51
CA VAL A 272 -11.80 -2.77 7.40
C VAL A 272 -12.61 -1.80 8.24
N ALA A 273 -12.17 -1.53 9.48
CA ALA A 273 -12.81 -0.53 10.32
C ALA A 273 -12.90 0.83 9.59
N ARG A 274 -11.82 1.32 8.97
CA ARG A 274 -11.79 2.60 8.23
C ARG A 274 -12.74 2.64 7.04
N LEU A 275 -13.11 1.49 6.48
CA LEU A 275 -14.06 1.37 5.38
C LEU A 275 -15.52 1.34 5.85
N LEU A 276 -15.78 1.04 7.13
CA LEU A 276 -17.14 1.00 7.66
C LEU A 276 -17.78 2.40 7.70
N PRO A 277 -19.07 2.52 7.30
CA PRO A 277 -19.71 3.81 7.05
C PRO A 277 -20.02 4.60 8.32
N ASN A 278 -20.09 3.95 9.48
CA ASN A 278 -20.34 4.60 10.76
C ASN A 278 -19.61 3.90 11.92
N THR A 279 -19.53 4.61 13.04
CA THR A 279 -18.84 4.20 14.26
C THR A 279 -19.53 3.00 14.93
N GLU A 280 -20.85 2.92 14.89
CA GLU A 280 -21.63 1.84 15.51
C GLU A 280 -21.27 0.48 14.91
N MET A 281 -21.04 0.43 13.59
CA MET A 281 -20.57 -0.78 12.91
C MET A 281 -19.14 -1.15 13.29
N VAL A 282 -18.24 -0.16 13.43
CA VAL A 282 -16.86 -0.42 13.90
C VAL A 282 -16.87 -0.98 15.31
N LEU A 283 -17.68 -0.39 16.20
CA LEU A 283 -17.87 -0.89 17.56
C LEU A 283 -18.37 -2.34 17.57
N GLU A 284 -19.38 -2.64 16.76
CA GLU A 284 -19.92 -3.99 16.69
C GLU A 284 -18.92 -4.99 16.10
N LEU A 285 -18.15 -4.59 15.07
CA LEU A 285 -17.04 -5.39 14.55
C LEU A 285 -16.01 -5.68 15.66
N CYS A 286 -15.60 -4.67 16.42
CA CYS A 286 -14.66 -4.85 17.53
C CYS A 286 -15.20 -5.80 18.61
N ARG A 287 -16.51 -5.73 18.92
CA ARG A 287 -17.17 -6.67 19.84
C ARG A 287 -17.12 -8.11 19.33
N ILE A 288 -17.44 -8.33 18.06
CA ILE A 288 -17.43 -9.67 17.43
C ILE A 288 -16.01 -10.26 17.45
N LEU A 289 -14.99 -9.46 17.17
CA LEU A 289 -13.59 -9.89 17.20
C LEU A 289 -13.15 -10.33 18.61
N GLY A 290 -13.68 -9.65 19.64
CA GLY A 290 -13.46 -10.00 21.04
C GLY A 290 -12.00 -9.83 21.49
N ALA A 291 -11.74 -10.10 22.77
CA ALA A 291 -10.45 -9.81 23.41
C ALA A 291 -9.26 -10.59 22.82
N LYS A 292 -9.48 -11.75 22.18
CA LYS A 292 -8.40 -12.64 21.70
C LYS A 292 -7.63 -12.14 20.48
N VAL A 293 -8.18 -11.18 19.75
CA VAL A 293 -7.51 -10.56 18.59
C VAL A 293 -6.97 -9.16 18.95
N LEU A 294 -7.10 -8.75 20.21
CA LEU A 294 -6.91 -7.38 20.66
C LEU A 294 -5.74 -7.24 21.63
N ASP A 295 -4.52 -7.28 21.09
CA ASP A 295 -3.53 -6.32 21.56
C ASP A 295 -3.92 -4.95 20.96
N SER A 296 -4.90 -4.27 21.57
CA SER A 296 -5.21 -2.83 21.43
C SER A 296 -5.64 -2.23 20.09
N ASN A 297 -5.62 -2.93 18.95
CA ASN A 297 -5.74 -2.26 17.64
C ASN A 297 -7.16 -1.84 17.21
N CYS A 298 -8.21 -2.68 17.31
CA CYS A 298 -9.55 -2.32 16.77
C CYS A 298 -10.14 -1.07 17.44
N TYR A 299 -10.13 -1.03 18.78
CA TYR A 299 -10.62 0.13 19.54
C TYR A 299 -9.69 1.34 19.37
N GLY A 300 -8.37 1.14 19.21
CA GLY A 300 -7.45 2.21 18.81
C GLY A 300 -7.86 2.84 17.48
N VAL A 301 -8.15 2.03 16.47
CA VAL A 301 -8.58 2.53 15.15
C VAL A 301 -9.92 3.24 15.21
N LEU A 302 -10.86 2.75 16.03
CA LEU A 302 -12.10 3.46 16.31
C LEU A 302 -11.83 4.88 16.84
N GLY A 303 -10.91 5.00 17.80
CA GLY A 303 -10.45 6.29 18.32
C GLY A 303 -9.85 7.20 17.24
N GLU A 304 -8.95 6.65 16.41
CA GLU A 304 -8.36 7.37 15.28
C GLU A 304 -9.43 7.88 14.30
N GLN A 305 -10.45 7.07 14.00
CA GLN A 305 -11.51 7.45 13.06
C GLN A 305 -12.34 8.63 13.52
N PHE A 306 -12.63 8.74 14.81
CA PHE A 306 -13.34 9.91 15.35
C PHE A 306 -12.65 11.19 14.91
N ILE A 307 -11.32 11.18 14.88
CA ILE A 307 -10.51 12.33 14.52
C ILE A 307 -10.29 12.41 13.01
N LEU A 308 -9.72 11.37 12.40
CA LEU A 308 -9.22 11.38 11.02
C LEU A 308 -10.33 11.39 9.97
N LEU A 309 -11.41 10.65 10.20
CA LEU A 309 -12.46 10.46 9.20
C LEU A 309 -13.72 11.28 9.53
N ARG A 310 -14.02 11.42 10.82
CA ARG A 310 -15.24 12.10 11.28
C ARG A 310 -15.00 13.53 11.71
N THR A 311 -13.74 13.97 11.84
CA THR A 311 -13.38 15.34 12.25
C THR A 311 -14.05 15.77 13.56
N TRP A 312 -14.27 14.83 14.48
CA TRP A 312 -14.87 15.14 15.78
C TRP A 312 -13.91 15.98 16.62
N PRO A 313 -14.43 16.89 17.46
CA PRO A 313 -13.63 17.51 18.49
C PRO A 313 -13.02 16.45 19.42
N THR A 314 -11.72 16.56 19.73
CA THR A 314 -10.98 15.61 20.57
C THR A 314 -11.69 15.32 21.90
N ALA A 315 -12.22 16.35 22.58
CA ALA A 315 -12.94 16.17 23.84
C ALA A 315 -14.20 15.31 23.70
N ARG A 316 -14.93 15.45 22.59
CA ARG A 316 -16.10 14.60 22.29
C ARG A 316 -15.67 13.15 22.07
N ALA A 317 -14.63 12.93 21.28
CA ALA A 317 -14.12 11.59 20.99
C ALA A 317 -13.64 10.88 22.27
N LEU A 318 -12.89 11.56 23.13
CA LEU A 318 -12.46 11.03 24.42
C LEU A 318 -13.63 10.67 25.34
N ALA A 319 -14.66 11.53 25.42
CA ALA A 319 -15.86 11.25 26.20
C ALA A 319 -16.62 10.03 25.68
N THR A 320 -16.71 9.88 24.34
CA THR A 320 -17.31 8.68 23.73
C THR A 320 -16.48 7.43 24.04
N CYS A 321 -15.15 7.47 23.92
CA CYS A 321 -14.29 6.35 24.30
C CYS A 321 -14.43 5.98 25.79
N ALA A 322 -14.57 6.96 26.67
CA ALA A 322 -14.76 6.72 28.10
C ALA A 322 -16.09 6.02 28.44
N SER A 323 -17.07 6.05 27.54
CA SER A 323 -18.35 5.34 27.70
C SER A 323 -18.34 3.88 27.23
N LEU A 324 -17.21 3.39 26.70
CA LEU A 324 -17.10 2.00 26.27
C LEU A 324 -17.11 1.03 27.46
N GLU A 325 -17.63 -0.16 27.22
CA GLU A 325 -17.72 -1.21 28.23
C GLU A 325 -16.33 -1.84 28.44
N GLY A 326 -15.72 -1.62 29.59
CA GLY A 326 -14.42 -2.19 29.95
C GLY A 326 -13.27 -1.20 29.85
N THR A 327 -12.41 -1.23 30.86
CA THR A 327 -11.27 -0.30 31.02
C THR A 327 -10.34 -0.34 29.81
N ASP A 328 -10.01 -1.54 29.33
CA ASP A 328 -9.01 -1.74 28.29
C ASP A 328 -9.50 -1.26 26.92
N GLN A 329 -10.81 -1.41 26.65
CA GLN A 329 -11.44 -0.92 25.42
C GLN A 329 -11.48 0.61 25.40
N ALA A 330 -11.91 1.21 26.52
CA ALA A 330 -11.94 2.65 26.69
C ALA A 330 -10.54 3.26 26.56
N GLU A 331 -9.54 2.63 27.20
CA GLU A 331 -8.14 3.02 27.13
C GLU A 331 -7.59 2.95 25.70
N ALA A 332 -7.76 1.82 25.02
CA ALA A 332 -7.32 1.64 23.63
C ALA A 332 -7.97 2.70 22.70
N CYS A 333 -9.26 2.96 22.86
CA CYS A 333 -9.97 4.00 22.11
C CYS A 333 -9.39 5.39 22.37
N GLN A 334 -9.11 5.75 23.63
CA GLN A 334 -8.51 7.04 23.97
C GLN A 334 -7.09 7.19 23.41
N ARG A 335 -6.26 6.13 23.44
CA ARG A 335 -4.94 6.10 22.78
C ARG A 335 -5.08 6.38 21.28
N GLY A 336 -6.06 5.75 20.64
CA GLY A 336 -6.43 6.00 19.25
C GLY A 336 -6.80 7.45 18.95
N VAL A 337 -7.63 8.06 19.80
CA VAL A 337 -8.00 9.49 19.69
C VAL A 337 -6.77 10.39 19.80
N ALA A 338 -5.87 10.11 20.75
CA ALA A 338 -4.63 10.86 20.90
C ALA A 338 -3.76 10.75 19.65
N ARG A 339 -3.55 9.53 19.14
CA ARG A 339 -2.80 9.28 17.92
C ARG A 339 -3.41 9.97 16.70
N GLY A 340 -4.73 9.85 16.49
CA GLY A 340 -5.44 10.54 15.41
C GLY A 340 -5.31 12.07 15.50
N SER A 341 -5.37 12.64 16.71
CA SER A 341 -5.17 14.08 16.94
C SER A 341 -3.74 14.52 16.60
N GLY A 342 -2.76 13.70 16.96
CA GLY A 342 -1.38 13.89 16.57
C GLY A 342 -1.19 13.89 15.05
N TYR A 343 -1.85 12.97 14.36
CA TYR A 343 -1.72 12.82 12.91
C TYR A 343 -2.24 14.04 12.13
N LEU A 344 -3.30 14.71 12.61
CA LEU A 344 -3.78 15.97 12.02
C LEU A 344 -2.93 17.19 12.38
N SER A 345 -2.11 17.10 13.43
CA SER A 345 -1.30 18.21 13.89
C SER A 345 -0.18 18.51 12.89
N PRO A 346 0.06 19.78 12.51
CA PRO A 346 1.17 20.10 11.64
C PRO A 346 2.51 19.74 12.33
N PRO A 347 3.48 19.20 11.58
CA PRO A 347 4.74 18.71 12.12
C PRO A 347 5.63 19.81 12.72
N THR A 348 5.26 21.09 12.62
CA THR A 348 6.05 22.22 13.10
C THR A 348 6.01 22.43 14.63
N GLY A 349 5.53 21.46 15.42
CA GLY A 349 5.53 21.44 16.90
C GLY A 349 4.63 22.49 17.60
N ARG A 350 4.62 23.74 17.12
CA ARG A 350 3.97 24.89 17.78
C ARG A 350 2.44 24.83 17.85
N LYS A 351 1.78 24.08 16.98
CA LYS A 351 0.30 23.96 16.99
C LYS A 351 -0.20 22.83 17.88
N VAL A 352 0.66 21.85 18.18
CA VAL A 352 0.36 20.70 19.05
C VAL A 352 0.07 21.17 20.46
N ALA A 353 0.73 22.23 20.92
CA ALA A 353 0.50 22.79 22.24
C ALA A 353 -0.93 23.35 22.44
N ALA A 354 -1.59 23.86 21.39
CA ALA A 354 -2.92 24.46 21.51
C ALA A 354 -4.06 23.43 21.45
N GLU A 355 -3.88 22.31 20.74
CA GLU A 355 -4.84 21.20 20.71
C GLU A 355 -4.54 20.13 21.79
N GLY A 356 -3.29 20.10 22.27
CA GLY A 356 -2.81 19.18 23.32
C GLY A 356 -3.44 19.39 24.70
N ASP A 357 -4.12 20.51 24.94
CA ASP A 357 -4.85 20.74 26.19
C ASP A 357 -6.06 19.81 26.34
N ALA A 358 -6.61 19.29 25.23
CA ALA A 358 -7.70 18.31 25.27
C ALA A 358 -7.20 16.87 25.47
N ILE A 359 -5.92 16.59 25.21
CA ILE A 359 -5.32 15.26 25.38
C ILE A 359 -4.76 15.14 26.80
N PRO A 360 -5.22 14.15 27.60
CA PRO A 360 -4.68 13.93 28.92
C PRO A 360 -3.15 13.75 28.92
N PRO A 361 -2.42 14.22 29.94
CA PRO A 361 -0.96 14.15 29.97
C PRO A 361 -0.37 12.76 29.70
N TRP A 362 -1.04 11.70 30.17
CA TRP A 362 -0.61 10.32 29.99
C TRP A 362 -0.82 9.77 28.56
N TRP A 363 -1.56 10.47 27.71
CA TRP A 363 -1.73 10.11 26.28
C TRP A 363 -0.90 10.96 25.31
N ARG A 364 -0.05 11.84 25.82
CA ARG A 364 0.77 12.72 24.97
C ARG A 364 1.77 11.93 24.13
N ASP A 365 2.27 10.79 24.59
CA ASP A 365 3.17 9.95 23.82
C ASP A 365 2.49 9.30 22.61
N GLU A 366 1.21 8.92 22.73
CA GLU A 366 0.41 8.45 21.58
C GLU A 366 0.13 9.58 20.59
N GLN A 367 -0.17 10.79 21.09
CA GLN A 367 -0.32 11.97 20.24
C GLN A 367 0.97 12.26 19.47
N ARG A 368 2.12 12.22 20.14
CA ARG A 368 3.44 12.37 19.50
C ARG A 368 3.67 11.29 18.45
N SER A 369 3.34 10.04 18.78
CA SER A 369 3.44 8.91 17.84
C SER A 369 2.58 9.14 16.59
N GLY A 370 1.37 9.68 16.75
CA GLY A 370 0.50 10.05 15.63
C GLY A 370 1.09 11.13 14.71
N MET A 371 1.71 12.16 15.28
CA MET A 371 2.40 13.19 14.48
C MET A 371 3.55 12.62 13.68
N VAL A 372 4.33 11.76 14.35
CA VAL A 372 5.47 11.07 13.79
C VAL A 372 5.02 10.17 12.62
N LEU A 373 3.91 9.44 12.76
CA LEU A 373 3.32 8.66 11.67
C LEU A 373 2.84 9.54 10.51
N ALA A 374 2.15 10.65 10.78
CA ALA A 374 1.73 11.58 9.72
C ALA A 374 2.91 12.16 8.96
N MET A 375 4.01 12.40 9.64
CA MET A 375 5.25 12.82 9.00
C MET A 375 5.82 11.67 8.17
N ALA A 376 6.00 10.48 8.75
CA ALA A 376 6.53 9.32 8.02
C ALA A 376 5.72 9.00 6.75
N ASP A 377 4.39 9.11 6.79
CA ASP A 377 3.53 9.00 5.62
C ASP A 377 3.83 10.08 4.57
N ARG A 378 4.01 11.34 4.99
CA ARG A 378 4.45 12.41 4.07
C ARG A 378 5.82 12.14 3.49
N LEU A 379 6.77 11.68 4.31
CA LEU A 379 8.13 11.37 3.87
C LEU A 379 8.13 10.21 2.87
N PHE A 380 7.31 9.18 3.13
CA PHE A 380 7.10 8.06 2.20
C PHE A 380 6.51 8.56 0.87
N LEU A 381 5.53 9.46 0.94
CA LEU A 381 4.93 10.13 -0.21
C LEU A 381 5.84 11.17 -0.87
N ASP A 382 6.88 11.68 -0.25
CA ASP A 382 7.82 12.64 -0.88
C ASP A 382 9.08 11.95 -1.44
N GLY A 383 9.24 10.66 -1.12
CA GLY A 383 10.43 9.86 -1.37
C GLY A 383 11.53 10.11 -0.32
N VAL A 384 12.39 9.10 -0.15
CA VAL A 384 13.59 9.20 0.70
C VAL A 384 14.55 10.21 0.07
N ARG A 385 14.63 11.41 0.63
CA ARG A 385 15.66 12.39 0.29
C ARG A 385 16.35 12.83 1.59
N PRO A 386 17.65 13.16 1.58
CA PRO A 386 18.34 13.63 2.78
C PRO A 386 17.63 14.81 3.48
N GLU A 387 17.00 15.70 2.70
CA GLU A 387 16.24 16.84 3.21
C GLU A 387 15.00 16.39 4.00
N THR A 388 14.38 15.29 3.58
CA THR A 388 13.22 14.67 4.22
C THR A 388 13.58 14.18 5.64
N ILE A 389 14.79 13.65 5.81
CA ILE A 389 15.31 13.16 7.10
C ILE A 389 15.59 14.30 8.06
N SER A 390 16.14 15.41 7.55
CA SER A 390 16.44 16.60 8.34
C SER A 390 15.21 17.24 8.97
N GLN A 391 14.00 16.91 8.50
CA GLN A 391 12.76 17.36 9.13
C GLN A 391 12.59 16.80 10.56
N CYS A 392 13.19 15.64 10.88
CA CYS A 392 13.16 15.12 12.24
C CYS A 392 13.98 15.99 13.19
N GLU A 393 15.00 16.71 12.71
CA GLU A 393 15.78 17.64 13.53
C GLU A 393 14.97 18.86 14.00
N ALA A 394 13.79 19.12 13.41
CA ALA A 394 12.87 20.15 13.88
C ALA A 394 12.13 19.77 15.18
N PHE A 395 12.23 18.51 15.61
CA PHE A 395 11.63 18.02 16.85
C PHE A 395 12.58 18.21 18.05
N GLU A 396 12.00 18.41 19.23
CA GLU A 396 12.74 18.44 20.48
C GLU A 396 13.29 17.04 20.83
N GLU A 397 14.25 16.98 21.76
CA GLU A 397 15.00 15.76 22.10
C GLU A 397 14.14 14.51 22.44
N PRO A 398 12.97 14.60 23.10
CA PRO A 398 12.19 13.38 23.34
C PRO A 398 11.42 12.89 22.10
N GLU A 399 11.04 13.76 21.16
CA GLU A 399 10.26 13.38 19.98
C GLU A 399 11.15 13.03 18.78
N ARG A 400 12.36 13.59 18.71
CA ARG A 400 13.28 13.38 17.60
C ARG A 400 13.60 11.89 17.37
N PRO A 401 13.98 11.08 18.38
CA PRO A 401 14.21 9.64 18.17
C PRO A 401 12.96 8.88 17.71
N LEU A 402 11.77 9.29 18.15
CA LEU A 402 10.50 8.70 17.69
C LEU A 402 10.28 8.98 16.20
N CYS A 403 10.55 10.21 15.78
CA CYS A 403 10.50 10.62 14.37
C CYS A 403 11.40 9.74 13.50
N TYR A 404 12.67 9.57 13.88
CA TYR A 404 13.61 8.70 13.17
C TYR A 404 13.15 7.25 13.12
N ARG A 405 12.67 6.70 14.24
CA ARG A 405 12.19 5.32 14.28
C ARG A 405 11.04 5.08 13.31
N ALA A 406 10.03 5.94 13.31
CA ALA A 406 8.91 5.78 12.39
C ALA A 406 9.32 5.99 10.94
N PHE A 407 10.22 6.96 10.68
CA PHE A 407 10.80 7.14 9.37
C PHE A 407 11.50 5.86 8.90
N PHE A 408 12.35 5.25 9.73
CA PHE A 408 13.01 3.99 9.42
C PHE A 408 12.02 2.85 9.19
N GLN A 409 10.96 2.75 9.99
CA GLN A 409 9.92 1.76 9.79
C GLN A 409 9.24 1.91 8.41
N SER A 410 8.92 3.14 8.01
CA SER A 410 8.27 3.39 6.73
C SER A 410 9.17 3.17 5.52
N ILE A 411 10.48 3.43 5.64
CA ILE A 411 11.39 3.41 4.47
C ILE A 411 12.24 2.15 4.34
N LEU A 412 12.57 1.47 5.44
CA LEU A 412 13.57 0.39 5.43
C LEU A 412 12.97 -0.94 4.98
N PHE A 413 11.65 -1.09 5.12
CA PHE A 413 10.94 -2.29 4.75
C PHE A 413 11.21 -2.73 3.29
N PRO A 414 11.18 -1.87 2.25
CA PRO A 414 11.61 -2.22 0.89
C PRO A 414 13.07 -2.70 0.75
N PHE A 415 13.98 -2.25 1.62
CA PHE A 415 15.41 -2.59 1.54
C PHE A 415 15.75 -3.98 2.08
N VAL A 416 14.79 -4.73 2.61
CA VAL A 416 15.02 -6.11 3.07
C VAL A 416 15.51 -7.02 1.93
N HIS A 417 15.16 -6.70 0.68
CA HIS A 417 15.65 -7.38 -0.51
C HIS A 417 16.84 -6.68 -1.19
N HIS A 418 17.22 -5.50 -0.70
CA HIS A 418 18.29 -4.63 -1.18
C HIS A 418 19.13 -4.15 0.02
N LEU A 419 19.64 -5.12 0.78
CA LEU A 419 20.33 -4.88 2.05
C LEU A 419 21.57 -3.99 1.93
N PRO A 420 22.40 -4.07 0.86
CA PRO A 420 23.50 -3.12 0.67
C PRO A 420 23.04 -1.67 0.66
N GLU A 421 21.96 -1.37 -0.06
CA GLU A 421 21.39 -0.03 -0.19
C GLU A 421 20.75 0.43 1.13
N GLY A 422 20.00 -0.44 1.80
CA GLY A 422 19.42 -0.13 3.11
C GLY A 422 20.49 0.15 4.17
N ARG A 423 21.58 -0.61 4.17
CA ARG A 423 22.72 -0.36 5.05
C ARG A 423 23.42 0.95 4.71
N ALA A 424 23.68 1.22 3.43
CA ALA A 424 24.31 2.46 3.00
C ALA A 424 23.51 3.69 3.49
N LEU A 425 22.17 3.63 3.40
CA LEU A 425 21.29 4.65 3.97
C LEU A 425 21.49 4.83 5.48
N CYS A 426 21.64 3.75 6.25
CA CYS A 426 21.92 3.85 7.68
C CYS A 426 23.30 4.47 8.00
N GLU A 427 24.31 4.23 7.15
CA GLU A 427 25.65 4.81 7.32
C GLU A 427 25.68 6.33 7.03
N GLU A 428 24.78 6.83 6.20
CA GLU A 428 24.60 8.27 5.94
C GLU A 428 24.01 9.02 7.13
N LEU A 429 23.55 8.31 8.17
CA LEU A 429 22.84 8.87 9.34
C LEU A 429 23.57 8.56 10.66
N PRO A 430 24.79 9.09 10.87
CA PRO A 430 25.66 8.67 11.98
C PRO A 430 25.02 8.82 13.37
N ALA A 431 24.19 9.83 13.59
CA ALA A 431 23.50 10.05 14.88
C ALA A 431 22.43 8.99 15.20
N TYR A 432 21.87 8.31 14.18
CA TYR A 432 20.77 7.36 14.31
C TYR A 432 21.05 6.02 13.63
N ARG A 433 22.32 5.78 13.30
CA ARG A 433 22.79 4.60 12.58
C ARG A 433 22.36 3.31 13.26
N GLU A 434 22.48 3.25 14.58
CA GLU A 434 22.12 2.06 15.36
C GLU A 434 20.61 1.80 15.34
N ASP A 435 19.77 2.83 15.51
CA ASP A 435 18.30 2.68 15.40
C ASP A 435 17.87 2.26 13.99
N CYS A 436 18.52 2.80 12.95
CA CYS A 436 18.30 2.42 11.57
C CYS A 436 18.66 0.94 11.32
N LEU A 437 19.85 0.52 11.76
CA LEU A 437 20.31 -0.86 11.60
C LEU A 437 19.46 -1.86 12.39
N GLU A 438 19.04 -1.52 13.61
CA GLU A 438 18.14 -2.36 14.40
C GLU A 438 16.76 -2.49 13.76
N THR A 439 16.24 -1.42 13.17
CA THR A 439 14.97 -1.46 12.44
C THR A 439 15.07 -2.35 11.19
N LEU A 440 16.13 -2.17 10.39
CA LEU A 440 16.39 -3.02 9.21
C LEU A 440 16.57 -4.50 9.61
N LEU A 441 17.29 -4.76 10.71
CA LEU A 441 17.49 -6.09 11.26
C LEU A 441 16.16 -6.73 11.70
N GLY A 442 15.28 -5.96 12.34
CA GLY A 442 13.93 -6.39 12.70
C GLY A 442 13.17 -6.91 11.48
N TYR A 443 13.15 -6.15 10.39
CA TYR A 443 12.48 -6.56 9.16
C TYR A 443 13.12 -7.78 8.48
N VAL A 444 14.45 -7.89 8.50
CA VAL A 444 15.15 -9.09 7.99
C VAL A 444 14.72 -10.33 8.76
N ARG A 445 14.68 -10.25 10.09
CA ARG A 445 14.25 -11.38 10.93
C ARG A 445 12.78 -11.73 10.73
N GLU A 446 11.91 -10.73 10.66
CA GLU A 446 10.49 -10.92 10.45
C GLU A 446 10.20 -11.60 9.10
N LEU A 447 10.77 -11.07 8.02
CA LEU A 447 10.45 -11.52 6.67
C LEU A 447 11.24 -12.76 6.21
N GLN A 448 12.44 -12.96 6.75
CA GLN A 448 13.35 -14.03 6.31
C GLN A 448 13.62 -15.07 7.39
N GLY A 449 13.15 -14.86 8.62
CA GLY A 449 13.36 -15.79 9.74
C GLY A 449 12.83 -17.20 9.52
N ARG A 450 11.85 -17.35 8.63
CA ARG A 450 11.30 -18.67 8.23
C ARG A 450 12.21 -19.44 7.25
N ARG A 451 13.28 -18.83 6.73
CA ARG A 451 14.23 -19.40 5.77
C ARG A 451 15.66 -19.23 6.30
N PRO A 452 16.15 -20.15 7.15
CA PRO A 452 17.42 -19.99 7.88
C PRO A 452 18.63 -19.70 6.97
N GLU A 453 18.67 -20.30 5.78
CA GLU A 453 19.69 -20.08 4.77
C GLU A 453 19.66 -18.66 4.19
N VAL A 454 18.46 -18.13 3.90
CA VAL A 454 18.27 -16.76 3.43
C VAL A 454 18.62 -15.77 4.54
N LEU A 455 18.12 -16.01 5.76
CA LEU A 455 18.43 -15.19 6.92
C LEU A 455 19.94 -15.10 7.14
N ARG A 456 20.67 -16.23 7.13
CA ARG A 456 22.12 -16.24 7.35
C ARG A 456 22.88 -15.45 6.27
N ALA A 457 22.48 -15.58 5.00
CA ALA A 457 23.06 -14.79 3.92
C ALA A 457 22.83 -13.29 4.13
N SER A 458 21.61 -12.92 4.53
CA SER A 458 21.22 -11.54 4.83
C SER A 458 21.94 -10.95 6.05
N CYS A 459 22.16 -11.75 7.10
CA CYS A 459 22.92 -11.32 8.28
C CYS A 459 24.37 -10.91 7.94
N GLY A 460 24.95 -11.46 6.87
CA GLY A 460 26.29 -11.11 6.40
C GLY A 460 26.44 -9.64 5.97
N TYR A 461 25.34 -8.93 5.68
CA TYR A 461 25.39 -7.52 5.30
C TYR A 461 25.54 -6.58 6.51
N PHE A 462 25.20 -7.03 7.72
CA PHE A 462 25.23 -6.19 8.91
C PHE A 462 26.63 -6.10 9.54
N PRO A 463 27.00 -4.96 10.15
CA PRO A 463 28.22 -4.85 10.95
C PRO A 463 28.07 -5.57 12.30
N GLN A 464 29.18 -5.81 12.99
CA GLN A 464 29.12 -6.20 14.40
C GLN A 464 28.66 -5.00 15.26
N PRO A 465 27.82 -5.18 16.30
CA PRO A 465 27.30 -6.44 16.85
C PRO A 465 26.00 -6.96 16.19
N HIS A 466 25.37 -6.19 15.30
CA HIS A 466 24.09 -6.52 14.65
C HIS A 466 24.10 -7.85 13.92
N ARG A 467 25.21 -8.18 13.25
CA ARG A 467 25.37 -9.49 12.59
C ARG A 467 25.23 -10.64 13.57
N SER A 468 25.91 -10.59 14.71
CA SER A 468 25.79 -11.64 15.72
C SER A 468 24.40 -11.70 16.33
N ARG A 469 23.73 -10.55 16.53
CA ARG A 469 22.30 -10.56 16.90
C ARG A 469 21.47 -11.25 15.82
N CYS A 470 21.66 -10.89 14.56
CA CYS A 470 20.94 -11.45 13.41
C CYS A 470 21.09 -12.98 13.32
N GLU A 471 22.31 -13.50 13.50
CA GLU A 471 22.61 -14.93 13.46
C GLU A 471 22.08 -15.68 14.70
N ASN A 472 22.05 -15.01 15.86
CA ASN A 472 21.55 -15.56 17.13
C ASN A 472 20.04 -15.40 17.24
N THR A 473 19.29 -15.99 16.31
CA THR A 473 17.85 -16.26 16.49
C THR A 473 17.71 -17.55 17.28
N SER A 474 18.14 -17.58 18.54
CA SER A 474 17.57 -18.53 19.49
C SER A 474 16.07 -18.19 19.52
N SER A 475 15.23 -19.05 18.94
CA SER A 475 13.78 -18.83 18.84
C SER A 475 13.21 -18.28 20.16
N PRO A 476 12.49 -17.15 20.16
CA PRO A 476 11.34 -17.03 21.03
C PRO A 476 10.26 -18.05 20.65
#